data_AF-A0A448DYR3-F1
#
_entry.id   AF-A0A448DYR3-F1
#
_cell.length_a   1.000
_cell.length_b   1.000
_cell.length_c   1.000
_cell.angle_alpha   90.00
_cell.angle_beta   90.00
_cell.angle_gamma   90.00
#
_symmetry.space_group_name_H-M   'P 1'
#
loop_
_entity.id
_entity.type
_entity.pdbx_description
1 polymer ?
#
loop_
_entity_poly.entity_id
_entity_poly.type
_entity_poly.pdbx_seq_one_letter_code
_entity_poly.pdbx_strand_id
1 'polypeptide(L)'
;MARAATNPLLVEAFNAQLEETQGQIERIDQLVELTGLKLKRMKCVVMEGLVEESKELLEEIEKGAVLDAGLIGATQKVEHYEIASYGT
;
A
#
# COMPACT_ATOMS: atom_id res chain seq x y z
N MET A 1 -1.74 -8.40 -2.69
CA MET A 1 -3.20 -8.24 -2.55
C MET A 1 -3.96 -8.57 -3.84
N ALA A 2 -3.61 -8.00 -5.01
CA ALA A 2 -4.30 -8.27 -6.29
C ALA A 2 -4.61 -9.74 -6.61
N ARG A 3 -3.65 -10.67 -6.42
CA ARG A 3 -3.87 -12.12 -6.69
C ARG A 3 -4.83 -12.82 -5.71
N ALA A 4 -5.09 -12.21 -4.57
CA ALA A 4 -5.97 -12.76 -3.55
C ALA A 4 -7.41 -12.29 -3.70
N ALA A 5 -7.60 -11.09 -4.25
CA ALA A 5 -8.92 -10.54 -4.51
C ALA A 5 -9.71 -11.38 -5.53
N THR A 6 -11.02 -11.49 -5.31
CA THR A 6 -11.93 -12.23 -6.21
C THR A 6 -12.77 -11.31 -7.08
N ASN A 7 -13.06 -10.09 -6.62
CA ASN A 7 -13.73 -9.08 -7.41
C ASN A 7 -12.78 -8.47 -8.48
N PRO A 8 -13.12 -8.54 -9.78
CA PRO A 8 -12.27 -8.02 -10.86
C PRO A 8 -11.92 -6.52 -10.72
N LEU A 9 -12.86 -5.70 -10.25
CA LEU A 9 -12.62 -4.27 -10.04
C LEU A 9 -11.64 -4.02 -8.88
N LEU A 10 -11.66 -4.88 -7.86
CA LEU A 10 -10.72 -4.80 -6.75
C LEU A 10 -9.30 -5.21 -7.19
N VAL A 11 -9.20 -6.23 -8.06
CA VAL A 11 -7.93 -6.64 -8.68
C VAL A 11 -7.34 -5.48 -9.49
N GLU A 12 -8.17 -4.84 -10.33
CA GLU A 12 -7.78 -3.68 -11.12
C GLU A 12 -7.32 -2.52 -10.24
N ALA A 13 -8.08 -2.19 -9.20
CA ALA A 13 -7.71 -1.14 -8.24
C ALA A 13 -6.35 -1.39 -7.57
N PHE A 14 -6.06 -2.63 -7.13
CA PHE A 14 -4.76 -2.96 -6.55
C PHE A 14 -3.61 -2.90 -7.56
N ASN A 15 -3.85 -3.22 -8.83
CA ASN A 15 -2.82 -3.10 -9.86
C ASN A 15 -2.56 -1.63 -10.21
N ALA A 16 -3.61 -0.82 -10.32
CA ALA A 16 -3.50 0.63 -10.53
C ALA A 16 -2.75 1.30 -9.37
N GLN A 17 -3.11 0.98 -8.12
CA GLN A 17 -2.41 1.46 -6.93
C GLN A 17 -0.92 1.11 -6.97
N LEU A 18 -0.55 -0.11 -7.37
CA LEU A 18 0.86 -0.51 -7.49
C LEU A 18 1.63 0.36 -8.50
N GLU A 19 1.02 0.64 -9.66
CA GLU A 19 1.60 1.52 -10.67
C GLU A 19 1.73 2.96 -10.15
N GLU A 20 0.71 3.46 -9.46
CA GLU A 20 0.75 4.79 -8.83
C GLU A 20 1.85 4.89 -7.76
N THR A 21 2.01 3.88 -6.89
CA THR A 21 3.08 3.82 -5.88
C THR A 21 4.46 3.82 -6.53
N GLN A 22 4.65 3.13 -7.66
CA GLN A 22 5.91 3.19 -8.41
C GLN A 22 6.21 4.61 -8.89
N GLY A 23 5.21 5.29 -9.46
CA GLY A 23 5.35 6.70 -9.85
C GLY A 23 5.52 7.67 -8.67
N GLN A 24 5.04 7.33 -7.48
CA GLN A 24 5.30 8.10 -6.25
C GLN A 24 6.78 7.98 -5.81
N ILE A 25 7.38 6.80 -5.93
CA ILE A 25 8.81 6.59 -5.64
C ILE A 25 9.67 7.46 -6.57
N GLU A 26 9.36 7.46 -7.88
CA GLU A 26 10.06 8.30 -8.85
C GLU A 26 9.95 9.80 -8.52
N ARG A 27 8.78 10.26 -8.04
CA ARG A 27 8.58 11.64 -7.59
C ARG A 27 9.44 11.98 -6.37
N ILE A 28 9.61 11.05 -5.43
CA ILE A 28 10.49 11.25 -4.27
C ILE A 28 11.95 11.34 -4.74
N ASP A 29 12.38 10.48 -5.66
CA ASP A 29 13.73 10.52 -6.23
C ASP A 29 14.02 11.88 -6.92
N GLN A 30 13.07 12.38 -7.71
CA GLN A 30 13.16 13.71 -8.32
C GLN A 30 13.28 14.83 -7.28
N LEU A 31 12.51 14.77 -6.19
CA LEU A 31 12.59 15.76 -5.11
C LEU A 31 13.97 15.74 -4.44
N VAL A 32 14.51 14.56 -4.19
CA VAL A 32 15.84 14.35 -3.62
C VAL A 32 16.92 14.98 -4.51
N GLU A 33 16.84 14.78 -5.82
CA GLU A 33 17.75 15.39 -6.80
C GLU A 33 17.64 16.92 -6.82
N LEU A 34 16.42 17.46 -6.85
CA LEU A 34 16.17 18.90 -6.93
C LEU A 34 16.65 19.66 -5.68
N THR A 35 16.50 19.04 -4.51
CA THR A 35 16.82 19.67 -3.22
C THR A 35 18.23 19.36 -2.72
N GLY A 36 18.89 18.35 -3.30
CA GLY A 36 20.16 17.81 -2.80
C GLY A 36 20.04 17.11 -1.44
N LEU A 37 18.82 16.74 -1.02
CA LEU A 37 18.59 16.00 0.21
C LEU A 37 19.26 14.61 0.14
N LYS A 38 19.58 14.05 1.30
CA LYS A 38 20.10 12.68 1.39
C LYS A 38 19.14 11.82 2.18
N LEU A 39 18.51 10.86 1.50
CA LEU A 39 17.65 9.88 2.16
C LEU A 39 18.48 8.98 3.08
N LYS A 40 18.00 8.80 4.31
CA LYS A 40 18.56 7.81 5.22
C LYS A 40 17.83 6.50 5.00
N ARG A 41 18.60 5.41 4.84
CA ARG A 41 18.02 4.07 4.82
C ARG A 41 17.42 3.77 6.19
N MET A 42 16.11 3.61 6.25
CA MET A 42 15.39 3.19 7.43
C MET A 42 14.19 2.34 7.05
N LYS A 43 13.70 1.56 8.01
CA LYS A 43 12.50 0.75 7.86
C LYS A 43 11.34 1.48 8.53
N CYS A 44 10.24 1.66 7.82
CA CYS A 44 9.01 2.18 8.41
C CYS A 44 8.28 1.05 9.13
N VAL A 45 8.36 1.02 10.46
CA VAL A 45 7.73 -0.02 11.30
C VAL A 45 6.20 0.03 11.21
N VAL A 46 5.63 1.22 11.05
CA VAL A 46 4.16 1.38 10.92
C VAL A 46 3.67 0.76 9.61
N MET A 47 4.31 1.08 8.48
CA MET A 47 3.95 0.50 7.19
C MET A 47 4.14 -1.02 7.18
N GLU A 48 5.23 -1.53 7.77
CA GLU A 48 5.41 -2.97 7.93
C GLU A 48 4.24 -3.60 8.68
N GLY A 49 3.83 -3.04 9.83
CA GLY A 49 2.70 -3.57 10.59
C GLY A 49 1.38 -3.60 9.79
N LEU A 50 1.10 -2.56 9.00
CA LEU A 50 -0.09 -2.51 8.14
C LEU A 50 -0.06 -3.56 7.01
N VAL A 51 1.14 -3.83 6.47
CA VAL A 51 1.34 -4.87 5.47
C VAL A 51 1.20 -6.27 6.09
N GLU A 52 1.71 -6.49 7.30
CA GLU A 52 1.54 -7.76 8.02
C GLU A 52 0.07 -8.01 8.37
N GLU A 53 -0.69 -7.00 8.82
CA GLU A 53 -2.13 -7.14 9.05
C GLU A 53 -2.86 -7.62 7.77
N SER A 54 -2.48 -7.07 6.61
CA SER A 54 -3.03 -7.51 5.32
C SER A 54 -2.68 -8.96 4.99
N LYS A 55 -1.52 -9.47 5.44
CA LYS A 55 -1.10 -10.86 5.23
C LYS A 55 -1.83 -11.81 6.17
N GLU A 56 -2.04 -11.44 7.43
CA GLU A 56 -2.83 -12.23 8.38
C GLU A 56 -4.24 -12.52 7.84
N LEU A 57 -4.89 -11.52 7.24
CA LEU A 57 -6.19 -11.69 6.57
C LEU A 57 -6.14 -12.75 5.44
N LEU A 58 -5.04 -12.82 4.69
CA LEU A 58 -4.86 -13.81 3.62
C LEU A 58 -4.65 -15.23 4.14
N GLU A 59 -4.15 -15.37 5.37
CA GLU A 59 -3.91 -16.66 6.02
C GLU A 59 -5.18 -17.17 6.73
N GLU A 60 -5.98 -16.26 7.30
CA GLU A 60 -7.15 -16.60 8.12
C GLU A 60 -8.46 -16.73 7.32
N ILE A 61 -8.59 -16.04 6.19
CA ILE A 61 -9.87 -15.91 5.47
C ILE A 61 -9.75 -16.53 4.07
N GLU A 62 -10.67 -17.44 3.76
CA GLU A 62 -10.78 -18.02 2.42
C GLU A 62 -11.13 -16.95 1.35
N LYS A 63 -10.69 -17.20 0.11
CA LYS A 63 -11.00 -16.33 -1.02
C LYS A 63 -12.52 -16.18 -1.20
N GLY A 64 -12.96 -14.93 -1.30
CA GLY A 64 -14.35 -14.58 -1.55
C GLY A 64 -14.67 -13.18 -1.06
N ALA A 65 -15.96 -12.83 -1.03
CA ALA A 65 -16.42 -11.49 -0.70
C ALA A 65 -15.97 -10.99 0.70
N VAL A 66 -15.83 -11.91 1.67
CA VAL A 66 -15.37 -11.56 3.02
C VAL A 66 -13.90 -11.15 3.02
N LEU A 67 -13.04 -11.92 2.34
CA LEU A 67 -11.64 -11.54 2.19
C LEU A 67 -11.49 -10.24 1.39
N ASP A 68 -12.26 -10.06 0.31
CA ASP A 68 -12.23 -8.82 -0.49
C ASP A 68 -12.56 -7.59 0.38
N ALA A 69 -13.58 -7.69 1.25
CA ALA A 69 -13.91 -6.61 2.19
C ALA A 69 -12.78 -6.34 3.20
N GLY A 70 -12.16 -7.40 3.72
CA GLY A 70 -11.01 -7.28 4.63
C GLY A 70 -9.81 -6.61 3.97
N LEU A 71 -9.48 -7.00 2.73
CA LEU A 71 -8.40 -6.41 1.95
C LEU A 71 -8.65 -4.93 1.65
N ILE A 72 -9.89 -4.54 1.32
CA ILE A 72 -10.25 -3.12 1.15
C ILE A 72 -9.98 -2.34 2.45
N GLY A 73 -10.45 -2.85 3.59
CA GLY A 73 -10.25 -2.21 4.89
C GLY A 73 -8.77 -2.05 5.25
N ALA A 74 -7.97 -3.10 5.03
CA ALA A 74 -6.53 -3.07 5.28
C ALA A 74 -5.81 -2.06 4.37
N THR A 75 -6.15 -2.04 3.07
CA THR A 75 -5.59 -1.05 2.13
C THR A 75 -6.00 0.37 2.48
N GLN A 76 -7.24 0.62 2.91
CA GLN A 76 -7.65 1.96 3.35
C GLN A 76 -6.85 2.45 4.57
N LYS A 77 -6.41 1.56 5.47
CA LYS A 77 -5.52 1.96 6.57
C LYS A 77 -4.14 2.38 6.06
N VAL A 78 -3.60 1.66 5.09
CA VAL A 78 -2.36 2.03 4.37
C VAL A 78 -2.52 3.42 3.76
N GLU A 79 -3.58 3.64 2.99
CA GLU A 79 -3.84 4.93 2.34
C GLU A 79 -3.98 6.09 3.35
N HIS A 80 -4.70 5.91 4.45
CA HIS A 80 -4.82 6.94 5.48
C HIS A 80 -3.46 7.30 6.10
N TYR A 81 -2.60 6.30 6.31
CA TYR A 81 -1.25 6.52 6.80
C TYR A 81 -0.40 7.30 5.79
N GLU A 82 -0.50 6.98 4.51
CA GLU A 82 0.20 7.69 3.44
C GLU A 82 -0.30 9.13 3.27
N ILE A 83 -1.61 9.36 3.28
CA ILE A 83 -2.23 10.70 3.24
C ILE A 83 -1.69 11.57 4.39
N ALA A 84 -1.69 11.05 5.62
CA ALA A 84 -1.18 11.77 6.77
C ALA A 84 0.33 12.06 6.65
N SER A 85 1.09 11.12 6.11
CA SER A 85 2.54 11.24 5.91
C SER A 85 2.90 12.30 4.87
N TYR A 86 2.19 12.34 3.73
CA TYR A 86 2.39 13.37 2.71
C TYR A 86 1.88 14.75 3.13
N GLY A 87 0.88 14.82 4.01
CA GLY A 87 0.31 16.08 4.48
C GLY A 87 1.15 16.82 5.53
N THR A 88 2.20 16.20 6.07
CA THR A 88 3.09 16.78 7.11
C THR A 88 4.23 17.58 6.48
#